data_AF-A0AAW2JUC9-F1
#
_entry.id   AF-A0AAW2JUC9-F1
#
_cell.length_a   1.000
_cell.length_b   1.000
_cell.length_c   1.000
_cell.angle_alpha   90.00
_cell.angle_beta   90.00
_cell.angle_gamma   90.00
#
_symmetry.space_group_name_H-M   'P 1'
#
loop_
_entity.id
_entity.type
_entity.pdbx_description
1 polymer ?
#
loop_
_entity_poly.entity_id
_entity_poly.type
_entity_poly.pdbx_seq_one_letter_code
_entity_poly.pdbx_strand_id
1 'polypeptide(L)'
;MKIWLTMKGLLTVIQAEERFCQPCQTCSSTSIVPTPAKSLWDELDRKYNTEEQGLEKYFLSKFMRYHMVEDRSVAEQTHEIINLEHALADAEMKLPGKFLVMSIVDKFPKSWENFGMTLKHQKGRLSLDDLMIAISIEEEHRN
;
A
#
# COMPACT_ATOMS: atom_id res chain seq x y z
N MET A 1 23.97 -3.23 -10.82
CA MET A 1 23.13 -4.12 -11.67
C MET A 1 23.66 -5.56 -11.75
N LYS A 2 24.08 -6.19 -10.64
CA LYS A 2 24.53 -7.61 -10.64
C LYS A 2 23.77 -8.53 -9.67
N ILE A 3 22.80 -7.99 -8.92
CA ILE A 3 22.01 -8.75 -7.92
C ILE A 3 20.75 -9.39 -8.56
N TRP A 4 20.26 -8.85 -9.68
CA TRP A 4 19.08 -9.39 -10.38
C TRP A 4 19.31 -10.73 -11.09
N LEU A 5 20.55 -11.03 -11.48
CA LEU A 5 20.89 -12.30 -12.16
C LEU A 5 20.96 -13.48 -11.17
N THR A 6 21.29 -13.24 -9.91
CA THR A 6 21.34 -14.28 -8.87
C THR A 6 19.96 -14.67 -8.33
N MET A 7 18.98 -13.76 -8.35
CA MET A 7 17.60 -14.11 -7.97
C MET A 7 16.86 -14.93 -9.05
N LYS A 8 17.15 -14.70 -10.34
CA LYS A 8 16.61 -15.53 -11.43
C LYS A 8 17.12 -16.98 -11.39
N GLY A 9 18.37 -17.18 -10.98
CA GLY A 9 18.96 -18.52 -10.83
C GLY A 9 18.35 -19.34 -9.69
N LEU A 10 17.92 -18.69 -8.59
CA LEU A 10 17.26 -19.36 -7.47
C LEU A 10 15.79 -19.71 -7.78
N LEU A 11 15.08 -18.89 -8.57
CA LEU A 11 13.71 -19.19 -8.99
C LEU A 11 13.61 -20.45 -9.85
N THR A 12 14.60 -20.72 -10.69
CA THR A 12 14.66 -21.96 -11.50
C THR A 12 14.89 -23.22 -10.68
N VAL A 13 15.46 -23.12 -9.48
CA VAL A 13 15.65 -24.28 -8.58
C VAL A 13 14.35 -24.65 -7.87
N ILE A 14 13.48 -23.67 -7.58
CA ILE A 14 12.18 -23.91 -6.92
C ILE A 14 11.16 -24.56 -7.86
N GLN A 15 11.28 -24.36 -9.19
CA GLN A 15 10.37 -24.98 -10.16
C GLN A 15 10.79 -26.38 -10.66
N ALA A 16 11.93 -26.93 -10.20
CA ALA A 16 12.47 -28.18 -10.72
C ALA A 16 12.00 -29.46 -9.99
N GLU A 17 10.91 -29.41 -9.22
CA GLU A 17 10.39 -30.58 -8.52
C GLU A 17 8.90 -30.85 -8.79
N GLU A 18 8.48 -30.73 -10.05
CA GLU A 18 7.30 -31.44 -10.57
C GLU A 18 7.71 -32.86 -10.97
N ARG A 19 7.88 -33.73 -9.97
CA ARG A 19 8.06 -35.17 -10.19
C ARG A 19 6.69 -35.77 -10.50
N PHE A 20 6.50 -36.14 -11.75
CA PHE A 20 5.38 -36.95 -12.28
C PHE A 20 5.05 -38.11 -11.33
N CYS A 21 3.83 -38.14 -10.79
CA CYS A 21 3.29 -39.31 -10.10
C CYS A 21 1.93 -39.64 -10.74
N GLN A 22 1.79 -40.88 -11.23
CA GLN A 22 0.57 -41.41 -11.85
C GLN A 22 -0.64 -41.37 -10.87
N PRO A 23 -1.89 -41.35 -11.36
CA PRO A 23 -3.05 -41.12 -10.51
C PRO A 23 -3.39 -42.36 -9.69
N CYS A 24 -3.03 -42.35 -8.40
CA CYS A 24 -3.62 -43.25 -7.41
C CYS A 24 -4.79 -42.52 -6.75
N GLN A 25 -6.01 -42.81 -7.21
CA GLN A 25 -7.23 -42.40 -6.53
C GLN A 25 -7.39 -43.24 -5.26
N THR A 26 -6.94 -42.72 -4.11
CA THR A 26 -7.55 -42.84 -2.77
C THR A 26 -6.50 -42.47 -1.72
N CYS A 27 -6.68 -41.30 -1.08
CA CYS A 27 -6.46 -41.04 0.35
C CYS A 27 -6.64 -39.53 0.62
N SER A 28 -7.78 -39.23 1.26
CA SER A 28 -8.02 -38.23 2.31
C SER A 28 -7.21 -36.93 2.35
N SER A 29 -7.94 -35.82 2.22
CA SER A 29 -7.67 -34.48 2.81
C SER A 29 -6.18 -34.15 3.03
N THR A 30 -5.54 -33.59 2.00
CA THR A 30 -4.22 -32.98 2.13
C THR A 30 -4.34 -31.71 2.97
N SER A 31 -4.20 -31.86 4.29
CA SER A 31 -3.72 -30.78 5.14
C SER A 31 -2.33 -30.40 4.61
N ILE A 32 -2.20 -29.23 4.02
CA ILE A 32 -0.90 -28.67 3.62
C ILE A 32 -0.13 -28.39 4.93
N VAL A 33 0.72 -29.33 5.35
CA VAL A 33 1.66 -29.12 6.46
C VAL A 33 2.89 -28.42 5.87
N PRO A 34 3.22 -27.18 6.26
CA PRO A 34 4.46 -26.54 5.83
C PRO A 34 5.63 -27.42 6.24
N THR A 35 6.59 -27.64 5.34
CA THR A 35 7.78 -28.42 5.69
C THR A 35 8.53 -27.73 6.83
N PRO A 36 9.19 -28.49 7.73
CA PRO A 36 9.88 -27.91 8.89
C PRO A 36 10.87 -26.80 8.53
N ALA A 37 11.52 -26.92 7.37
CA ALA A 37 12.43 -25.90 6.86
C ALA A 37 11.70 -24.60 6.48
N LYS A 38 10.57 -24.67 5.76
CA LYS A 38 9.77 -23.48 5.40
C LYS A 38 9.20 -22.80 6.63
N SER A 39 8.63 -23.56 7.56
CA SER A 39 8.11 -23.02 8.82
C SER A 39 9.19 -22.33 9.65
N LEU A 40 10.41 -22.89 9.68
CA LEU A 40 11.53 -22.29 10.38
C LEU A 40 12.01 -21.00 9.69
N TRP A 41 12.06 -20.99 8.36
CA TRP A 41 12.39 -19.79 7.59
C TRP A 41 11.36 -18.68 7.80
N ASP A 42 10.07 -18.98 7.71
CA ASP A 42 8.99 -18.00 7.94
C ASP A 42 9.07 -17.43 9.37
N GLU A 43 9.41 -18.24 10.37
CA GLU A 43 9.56 -17.79 11.75
C GLU A 43 10.83 -16.94 11.99
N LEU A 44 11.94 -17.28 11.33
CA LEU A 44 13.16 -16.47 11.37
C LEU A 44 12.98 -15.13 10.66
N ASP A 45 12.35 -15.14 9.49
CA ASP A 45 12.07 -13.95 8.70
C ASP A 45 11.16 -13.01 9.49
N ARG A 46 10.06 -13.51 10.05
CA ARG A 46 9.18 -12.75 10.95
C ARG A 46 9.91 -12.14 12.15
N LYS A 47 10.91 -12.85 12.71
CA LYS A 47 11.61 -12.43 13.94
C LYS A 47 12.75 -11.45 13.69
N TYR A 48 13.37 -11.50 12.51
CA TYR A 48 14.61 -10.76 12.22
C TYR A 48 14.55 -9.86 10.98
N ASN A 49 13.45 -9.86 10.21
CA ASN A 49 13.27 -8.94 9.09
C ASN A 49 12.97 -7.52 9.60
N THR A 50 14.04 -6.80 9.94
CA THR A 50 13.99 -5.41 10.37
C THR A 50 13.84 -4.43 9.21
N GLU A 51 14.11 -4.86 7.98
CA GLU A 51 14.03 -4.01 6.79
C GLU A 51 12.57 -3.65 6.50
N GLU A 52 11.66 -4.62 6.53
CA GLU A 52 10.22 -4.40 6.33
C GLU A 52 9.62 -3.49 7.42
N GLN A 53 9.96 -3.72 8.69
CA GLN A 53 9.57 -2.84 9.81
C GLN A 53 10.18 -1.43 9.71
N GLY A 54 11.33 -1.28 9.03
CA GLY A 54 11.95 0.01 8.76
C GLY A 54 11.20 0.79 7.67
N LEU A 55 10.71 0.09 6.64
CA LEU A 55 9.96 0.67 5.54
C LEU A 55 8.58 1.18 6.00
N GLU A 56 7.87 0.42 6.83
CA GLU A 56 6.60 0.85 7.44
C GLU A 56 6.76 2.19 8.17
N LYS A 57 7.74 2.28 9.08
CA LYS A 57 8.03 3.50 9.84
C LYS A 57 8.41 4.67 8.94
N TYR A 58 9.17 4.41 7.88
CA TYR A 58 9.56 5.42 6.92
C TYR A 58 8.35 5.98 6.15
N PHE A 59 7.52 5.11 5.57
CA PHE A 59 6.33 5.54 4.83
C PHE A 59 5.31 6.23 5.74
N LEU A 60 5.11 5.74 6.96
CA LEU A 60 4.21 6.36 7.92
C LEU A 60 4.70 7.75 8.31
N SER A 61 6.01 7.88 8.59
CA SER A 61 6.61 9.18 8.89
C SER A 61 6.46 10.15 7.72
N LYS A 62 6.69 9.68 6.48
CA LYS A 62 6.53 10.48 5.26
C LYS A 62 5.08 10.90 5.04
N PHE A 63 4.12 9.98 5.19
CA PHE A 63 2.68 10.27 5.11
C PHE A 63 2.27 11.32 6.13
N MET A 64 2.67 11.16 7.39
CA MET A 64 2.32 12.10 8.46
C MET A 64 2.89 13.50 8.22
N ARG A 65 4.14 13.59 7.75
CA ARG A 65 4.84 14.86 7.48
C ARG A 65 4.47 15.52 6.15
N TYR A 66 3.77 14.81 5.26
CA TYR A 66 3.37 15.36 3.98
C TYR A 66 2.44 16.56 4.18
N HIS A 67 2.75 17.68 3.54
CA HIS A 67 1.92 18.87 3.44
C HIS A 67 1.91 19.31 1.98
N MET A 68 0.76 19.71 1.47
CA MET A 68 0.69 20.19 0.09
C MET A 68 1.27 21.60 -0.03
N VAL A 69 1.89 21.86 -1.16
CA VAL A 69 2.42 23.18 -1.51
C VAL A 69 1.49 23.88 -2.51
N GLU A 70 1.49 25.22 -2.48
CA GLU A 70 0.56 26.08 -3.24
C GLU A 70 0.82 26.10 -4.76
N ASP A 71 2.04 25.81 -5.20
CA ASP A 71 2.52 25.96 -6.58
C ASP A 71 2.43 24.68 -7.42
N ARG A 72 1.78 23.63 -6.89
CA ARG A 72 1.58 22.35 -7.56
C ARG A 72 0.11 21.97 -7.55
N SER A 73 -0.27 21.13 -8.51
CA SER A 73 -1.62 20.59 -8.58
C SER A 73 -2.01 19.86 -7.29
N VAL A 74 -3.22 20.11 -6.80
CA VAL A 74 -3.74 19.41 -5.61
C VAL A 74 -4.09 17.97 -5.97
N ALA A 75 -4.60 17.72 -7.18
CA ALA A 75 -4.83 16.37 -7.69
C ALA A 75 -3.53 15.55 -7.75
N GLU A 76 -2.46 16.10 -8.34
CA GLU A 76 -1.15 15.41 -8.40
C GLU A 76 -0.61 15.09 -7.00
N GLN A 77 -0.64 16.06 -6.10
CA GLN A 77 -0.17 15.87 -4.72
C GLN A 77 -1.04 14.87 -3.94
N THR A 78 -2.33 14.78 -4.24
CA THR A 78 -3.22 13.78 -3.65
C THR A 78 -2.84 12.37 -4.11
N HIS A 79 -2.50 12.19 -5.38
CA HIS A 79 -1.97 10.91 -5.87
C HIS A 79 -0.65 10.50 -5.19
N GLU A 80 0.24 11.45 -4.89
CA GLU A 80 1.45 11.17 -4.10
C GLU A 80 1.12 10.62 -2.70
N ILE A 81 0.09 11.18 -2.03
CA ILE A 81 -0.36 10.69 -0.73
C ILE A 81 -0.98 9.29 -0.83
N ILE A 82 -1.79 9.04 -1.87
CA ILE A 82 -2.37 7.71 -2.12
C ILE A 82 -1.27 6.67 -2.35
N ASN A 83 -0.20 7.03 -3.08
CA ASN A 83 0.94 6.13 -3.27
C ASN A 83 1.67 5.80 -1.94
N LEU A 84 1.72 6.74 -1.00
CA LEU A 84 2.23 6.46 0.35
C LEU A 84 1.31 5.52 1.13
N GLU A 85 -0.01 5.65 0.97
CA GLU A 85 -0.96 4.73 1.59
C GLU A 85 -0.86 3.32 0.99
N HIS A 86 -0.70 3.18 -0.34
CA HIS A 86 -0.46 1.87 -0.95
C HIS A 86 0.83 1.22 -0.43
N ALA A 87 1.92 2.00 -0.30
CA ALA A 87 3.16 1.48 0.28
C ALA A 87 3.01 1.06 1.75
N LEU A 88 2.14 1.74 2.52
CA LEU A 88 1.78 1.33 3.87
C LEU A 88 0.93 0.05 3.88
N ALA A 89 -0.02 -0.07 2.96
CA ALA A 89 -0.86 -1.25 2.82
C ALA A 89 -0.04 -2.50 2.42
N ASP A 90 0.97 -2.33 1.57
CA ASP A 90 1.95 -3.37 1.20
C ASP A 90 2.80 -3.79 2.41
N ALA A 91 3.10 -2.87 3.34
CA ALA A 91 3.74 -3.14 4.62
C ALA A 91 2.74 -3.58 5.72
N GLU A 92 1.60 -4.14 5.33
CA GLU A 92 0.50 -4.61 6.19
C GLU A 92 -0.15 -3.54 7.11
N MET A 93 0.16 -2.25 6.93
CA MET A 93 -0.45 -1.12 7.64
C MET A 93 -1.58 -0.48 6.82
N LYS A 94 -2.74 -1.13 6.81
CA LYS A 94 -3.92 -0.58 6.11
C LYS A 94 -4.57 0.56 6.90
N LEU A 95 -4.74 1.70 6.24
CA LEU A 95 -5.43 2.84 6.83
C LEU A 95 -6.95 2.73 6.62
N PRO A 96 -7.78 3.07 7.61
CA PRO A 96 -9.22 3.17 7.39
C PRO A 96 -9.53 4.23 6.32
N GLY A 97 -10.37 3.92 5.33
CA GLY A 97 -10.63 4.85 4.22
C GLY A 97 -11.11 6.24 4.65
N LYS A 98 -11.94 6.33 5.71
CA LYS A 98 -12.36 7.62 6.29
C LYS A 98 -11.17 8.41 6.85
N PHE A 99 -10.21 7.74 7.46
CA PHE A 99 -9.00 8.37 7.99
C PHE A 99 -8.14 8.92 6.85
N LEU A 100 -7.95 8.16 5.77
CA LEU A 100 -7.21 8.60 4.59
C LEU A 100 -7.83 9.84 3.96
N VAL A 101 -9.14 9.81 3.69
CA VAL A 101 -9.89 10.94 3.11
C VAL A 101 -9.73 12.21 3.95
N MET A 102 -9.95 12.13 5.26
CA MET A 102 -9.82 13.30 6.14
C MET A 102 -8.37 13.78 6.25
N SER A 103 -7.40 12.85 6.25
CA SER A 103 -5.98 13.19 6.26
C SER A 103 -5.56 13.94 5.01
N ILE A 104 -6.10 13.60 3.83
CA ILE A 104 -5.84 14.34 2.58
C ILE A 104 -6.43 15.75 2.67
N VAL A 105 -7.69 15.87 3.11
CA VAL A 105 -8.36 17.18 3.27
C VAL A 105 -7.62 18.08 4.26
N ASP A 106 -7.09 17.53 5.36
CA ASP A 106 -6.29 18.27 6.33
C ASP A 106 -4.91 18.69 5.81
N LYS A 107 -4.43 18.05 4.73
CA LYS A 107 -3.14 18.36 4.09
C LYS A 107 -3.25 19.39 2.96
N PHE A 108 -4.46 19.82 2.63
CA PHE A 108 -4.69 20.82 1.59
C PHE A 108 -3.90 22.11 1.85
N PRO A 109 -3.46 22.78 0.78
CA PRO A 109 -2.78 24.06 0.91
C PRO A 109 -3.77 25.13 1.41
N LYS A 110 -3.26 26.24 1.93
CA LYS A 110 -4.07 27.27 2.59
C LYS A 110 -5.08 27.91 1.63
N SER A 111 -4.73 28.07 0.36
CA SER A 111 -5.65 28.60 -0.64
C SER A 111 -6.89 27.71 -0.88
N TRP A 112 -6.85 26.44 -0.45
CA TRP A 112 -7.95 25.46 -0.55
C TRP A 112 -8.75 25.28 0.74
N GLU A 113 -8.49 26.08 1.78
CA GLU A 113 -9.10 25.94 3.11
C GLU A 113 -10.65 25.94 3.06
N ASN A 114 -11.26 26.85 2.30
CA ASN A 114 -12.72 26.93 2.16
C ASN A 114 -13.33 25.66 1.52
N PHE A 115 -12.65 25.10 0.52
CA PHE A 115 -13.06 23.85 -0.12
C PHE A 115 -12.92 22.68 0.85
N GLY A 116 -11.79 22.58 1.55
CA GLY A 116 -11.59 21.56 2.59
C GLY A 116 -12.63 21.62 3.72
N MET A 117 -13.01 22.83 4.16
CA MET A 117 -14.10 23.01 5.13
C MET A 117 -15.45 22.55 4.58
N THR A 118 -15.74 22.82 3.31
CA THR A 118 -16.97 22.32 2.65
C THR A 118 -17.04 20.80 2.70
N LEU A 119 -15.94 20.11 2.35
CA LEU A 119 -15.87 18.65 2.38
C LEU A 119 -16.05 18.07 3.80
N LYS A 120 -15.46 18.70 4.82
CA LYS A 120 -15.61 18.28 6.23
C LYS A 120 -17.05 18.36 6.73
N HIS A 121 -17.83 19.32 6.23
CA HIS A 121 -19.21 19.56 6.63
C HIS A 121 -20.23 18.87 5.71
N GLN A 122 -19.77 18.25 4.62
CA GLN A 122 -20.63 17.54 3.69
C GLN A 122 -21.36 16.39 4.40
N LYS A 123 -22.67 16.30 4.15
CA LYS A 123 -23.50 15.20 4.66
C LYS A 123 -23.25 13.94 3.83
N GLY A 124 -23.13 12.80 4.51
CA GLY A 124 -22.92 11.50 3.87
C GLY A 124 -21.50 10.98 4.05
N ARG A 125 -21.21 9.85 3.40
CA ARG A 125 -19.86 9.26 3.41
C ARG A 125 -19.13 9.74 2.17
N LEU A 126 -18.05 10.50 2.37
CA LEU A 126 -17.12 10.87 1.30
C LEU A 126 -16.15 9.71 1.07
N SER A 127 -16.15 9.12 -0.12
CA SER A 127 -15.17 8.11 -0.52
C SER A 127 -13.91 8.76 -1.09
N LEU A 128 -12.84 7.97 -1.29
CA LEU A 128 -11.62 8.47 -1.92
C LEU A 128 -11.86 8.86 -3.38
N ASP A 129 -12.64 8.07 -4.11
CA ASP A 129 -12.97 8.36 -5.51
C ASP A 129 -13.79 9.65 -5.64
N ASP A 130 -14.78 9.84 -4.75
CA ASP A 130 -15.56 11.08 -4.70
C ASP A 130 -14.68 12.29 -4.42
N LEU A 131 -13.72 12.14 -3.50
CA LEU A 131 -12.75 13.20 -3.18
C LEU A 131 -11.88 13.55 -4.38
N MET A 132 -11.34 12.57 -5.10
CA MET A 132 -10.51 12.79 -6.28
C MET A 132 -11.28 13.55 -7.36
N ILE A 133 -12.52 13.15 -7.63
CA ILE A 133 -13.39 13.84 -8.60
C ILE A 133 -13.65 15.29 -8.15
N ALA A 134 -13.97 15.49 -6.88
CA ALA A 134 -14.24 16.83 -6.35
C ALA A 134 -13.00 17.74 -6.42
N ILE A 135 -11.80 17.21 -6.16
CA ILE A 135 -10.54 17.94 -6.31
C ILE A 135 -10.34 18.36 -7.76
N SER A 136 -10.45 17.45 -8.73
CA SER A 136 -10.26 17.78 -10.14
C SER A 136 -11.23 18.87 -10.61
N ILE A 137 -12.50 18.77 -10.22
CA ILE A 137 -13.51 19.78 -10.54
C ILE A 137 -13.14 21.13 -9.92
N GLU A 138 -12.83 21.18 -8.63
CA GLU A 138 -12.46 22.43 -7.95
C GLU A 138 -11.20 23.06 -8.56
N GLU A 139 -10.23 22.25 -8.98
CA GLU A 139 -9.00 22.72 -9.62
C GLU A 139 -9.29 23.37 -10.97
N GLU A 140 -10.15 22.75 -11.80
CA GLU A 140 -10.63 23.33 -13.06
C GLU A 140 -11.39 24.65 -12.85
N HIS A 141 -12.14 24.80 -11.75
CA HIS A 141 -12.84 26.06 -11.43
C HIS A 141 -11.91 27.18 -10.95
N ARG A 142 -10.72 26.85 -10.45
CA ARG A 142 -9.74 27.83 -9.93
C ARG A 142 -8.78 28.34 -11.00
N ASN A 143 -8.64 27.61 -12.11
CA ASN A 143 -7.86 27.98 -13.28
C ASN A 143 -8.62 28.97 -14.19
#